data_AF-D7B409-F1
#
_entry.id   AF-D7B409-F1
#
_cell.length_a   1.000
_cell.length_b   1.000
_cell.length_c   1.000
_cell.angle_alpha   90.00
_cell.angle_beta   90.00
_cell.angle_gamma   90.00
#
_symmetry.space_group_name_H-M   'P 1'
#
loop_
_entity.id
_entity.type
_entity.pdbx_description
1 polymer ?
#
loop_
_entity_poly.entity_id
_entity_poly.type
_entity_poly.pdbx_seq_one_letter_code
_entity_poly.pdbx_strand_id
1 'polypeptide(L)'
;MNDIEQRRTDANTRRDPFTEARDAFLSRRGLAFTLEWRRFPWTWGADVDRALIGPAYLGNVSIGLKDDWTWGWQGQHGTWKYVQRDRLDLLVAQVIETRAGYVPPLPRRRGRDS
;
A
#
# COMPACT_ATOMS: atom_id res chain seq x y z
N MET A 1 31.84 4.71 -23.53
CA MET A 1 30.83 3.80 -22.93
C MET A 1 29.90 4.71 -22.16
N ASN A 2 28.70 4.95 -22.69
CA ASN A 2 27.91 6.15 -22.39
C ASN A 2 27.02 5.96 -21.16
N ASP A 3 27.08 6.91 -20.21
CA ASP A 3 26.26 6.99 -18.99
C ASP A 3 24.72 6.91 -19.24
N ILE A 4 24.28 7.18 -20.47
CA ILE A 4 22.87 7.10 -20.88
C ILE A 4 22.40 5.64 -21.00
N GLU A 5 23.29 4.72 -21.42
CA GLU A 5 22.96 3.30 -21.47
C GLU A 5 22.91 2.71 -20.06
N GLN A 6 23.85 3.10 -19.19
CA GLN A 6 23.90 2.69 -17.78
C GLN A 6 22.59 3.02 -17.03
N ARG A 7 22.08 4.24 -17.19
CA ARG A 7 20.80 4.67 -16.56
C ARG A 7 19.59 3.88 -17.08
N ARG A 8 19.62 3.42 -18.33
CA ARG A 8 18.53 2.62 -18.94
C ARG A 8 18.58 1.17 -18.47
N THR A 9 19.76 0.58 -18.29
CA THR A 9 19.91 -0.76 -17.70
C THR A 9 19.55 -0.78 -16.21
N ASP A 10 19.93 0.23 -15.43
CA ASP A 10 19.61 0.30 -14.00
C ASP A 10 18.09 0.43 -13.74
N ALA A 11 17.38 1.20 -14.58
CA ALA A 11 15.92 1.31 -14.53
C ALA A 11 15.20 -0.01 -14.84
N ASN A 12 15.80 -0.84 -15.71
CA ASN A 12 15.26 -2.16 -16.09
C ASN A 12 15.63 -3.28 -15.11
N THR A 13 16.49 -3.00 -14.13
CA THR A 13 16.98 -3.99 -13.15
C THR A 13 16.29 -3.87 -11.79
N ARG A 14 15.57 -2.75 -11.54
CA ARG A 14 14.88 -2.55 -10.26
C ARG A 14 13.55 -3.29 -10.27
N ARG A 15 13.45 -4.34 -9.47
CA ARG A 15 12.22 -5.14 -9.29
C ARG A 15 11.03 -4.22 -9.01
N ASP A 16 9.88 -4.59 -9.56
CA ASP A 16 8.64 -3.84 -9.36
C ASP A 16 8.33 -3.74 -7.85
N PRO A 17 8.24 -2.52 -7.28
CA PRO A 17 8.14 -2.35 -5.83
C PRO A 17 6.87 -2.96 -5.24
N PHE A 18 5.79 -2.99 -6.01
CA PHE A 18 4.53 -3.61 -5.61
C PHE A 18 4.66 -5.12 -5.48
N THR A 19 5.37 -5.76 -6.42
CA THR A 19 5.71 -7.18 -6.34
C THR A 19 6.59 -7.47 -5.12
N GLU A 20 7.62 -6.66 -4.86
CA GLU A 20 8.49 -6.83 -3.69
C GLU A 20 7.74 -6.71 -2.37
N ALA A 21 6.91 -5.68 -2.23
CA ALA A 21 6.13 -5.45 -1.02
C ALA A 21 5.10 -6.57 -0.81
N ARG A 22 4.39 -7.01 -1.86
CA ARG A 22 3.46 -8.14 -1.79
C ARG A 22 4.18 -9.41 -1.31
N ASP A 23 5.31 -9.73 -1.91
CA ASP A 23 6.09 -10.92 -1.57
C ASP A 23 6.66 -10.82 -0.14
N ALA A 24 6.98 -9.61 0.35
CA ALA A 24 7.36 -9.39 1.74
C ALA A 24 6.22 -9.68 2.72
N PHE A 25 4.99 -9.26 2.43
CA PHE A 25 3.81 -9.60 3.25
C PHE A 25 3.54 -11.10 3.25
N LEU A 26 3.65 -11.75 2.09
CA LEU A 26 3.43 -13.18 1.95
C LEU A 26 4.51 -13.98 2.70
N SER A 27 5.79 -13.73 2.45
CA SER A 27 6.90 -14.49 3.02
C SER A 27 7.05 -14.32 4.53
N ARG A 28 6.89 -13.09 5.03
CA ARG A 28 7.15 -12.80 6.45
C ARG A 28 5.97 -13.15 7.35
N ARG A 29 4.75 -13.09 6.80
CA ARG A 29 3.51 -13.06 7.62
C ARG A 29 2.37 -13.91 7.04
N GLY A 30 2.57 -14.57 5.90
CA GLY A 30 1.54 -15.39 5.27
C GLY A 30 0.36 -14.58 4.74
N LEU A 31 0.51 -13.26 4.57
CA LEU A 31 -0.58 -12.37 4.19
C LEU A 31 -0.62 -12.20 2.67
N ALA A 32 -1.70 -12.67 2.06
CA ALA A 32 -1.96 -12.46 0.65
C ALA A 32 -2.55 -11.06 0.41
N PHE A 33 -1.81 -10.24 -0.33
CA PHE A 33 -2.29 -8.95 -0.84
C PHE A 33 -2.59 -9.07 -2.33
N THR A 34 -3.64 -8.37 -2.77
CA THR A 34 -3.97 -8.22 -4.20
C THR A 34 -3.51 -6.86 -4.71
N LEU A 35 -3.42 -6.73 -6.03
CA LEU A 35 -3.15 -5.45 -6.70
C LEU A 35 -4.43 -4.89 -7.29
N GLU A 36 -4.73 -3.64 -6.96
CA GLU A 36 -5.88 -2.90 -7.47
C GLU A 36 -5.49 -1.46 -7.79
N TRP A 37 -6.41 -0.70 -8.38
CA TRP A 37 -6.28 0.73 -8.60
C TRP A 37 -7.14 1.49 -7.60
N ARG A 38 -6.54 2.43 -6.86
CA ARG A 38 -7.22 3.21 -5.82
C ARG A 38 -6.85 4.68 -5.87
N ARG A 39 -7.75 5.50 -5.33
CA ARG A 39 -7.48 6.90 -5.05
C ARG A 39 -6.73 7.04 -3.73
N PHE A 40 -5.81 7.99 -3.71
CA PHE A 40 -5.02 8.34 -2.54
C PHE A 40 -5.07 9.87 -2.32
N PRO A 41 -4.69 10.37 -1.13
CA PRO A 41 -4.67 11.82 -0.89
C PRO A 41 -3.73 12.60 -1.82
N TRP A 42 -2.76 11.92 -2.45
CA TRP A 42 -1.82 12.50 -3.40
C TRP A 42 -2.26 12.35 -4.86
N THR A 43 -3.35 11.63 -5.15
CA THR A 43 -3.93 11.58 -6.50
C THR A 43 -4.81 12.80 -6.74
N TRP A 44 -4.78 13.36 -7.95
CA TRP A 44 -5.51 14.58 -8.31
C TRP A 44 -6.68 14.27 -9.25
N GLY A 45 -7.79 15.01 -9.12
CA GLY A 45 -8.92 14.89 -10.04
C GLY A 45 -9.50 13.47 -10.14
N ALA A 46 -9.36 12.85 -11.31
CA ALA A 46 -9.85 11.49 -11.58
C ALA A 46 -8.79 10.39 -11.40
N ASP A 47 -7.56 10.76 -11.04
CA ASP A 47 -6.41 9.87 -11.06
C ASP A 47 -6.50 8.77 -10.01
N VAL A 48 -5.93 7.61 -10.34
CA VAL A 48 -5.80 6.45 -9.47
C VAL A 48 -4.39 5.88 -9.59
N ASP A 49 -3.86 5.39 -8.48
CA ASP A 49 -2.56 4.73 -8.41
C ASP A 49 -2.72 3.24 -8.11
N ARG A 50 -1.66 2.48 -8.41
CA ARG A 50 -1.54 1.08 -7.99
C ARG A 50 -1.56 0.99 -6.47
N ALA A 51 -2.29 0.01 -5.96
CA ALA A 51 -2.48 -0.23 -4.54
C ALA A 51 -2.35 -1.71 -4.21
N LEU A 52 -1.62 -2.03 -3.13
CA LEU A 52 -1.74 -3.31 -2.45
C LEU A 52 -2.96 -3.28 -1.54
N ILE A 53 -3.86 -4.24 -1.74
CA ILE A 53 -5.07 -4.39 -0.94
C ILE A 53 -4.93 -5.58 -0.03
N GLY A 54 -4.98 -5.30 1.26
CA GLY A 54 -4.91 -6.31 2.30
C GLY A 54 -6.23 -7.05 2.48
N PRO A 55 -6.20 -8.24 3.10
CA PRO A 55 -7.39 -9.04 3.36
C PRO A 55 -8.39 -8.35 4.29
N ALA A 56 -9.64 -8.81 4.26
CA ALA A 56 -10.75 -8.21 5.01
C ALA A 56 -10.53 -8.12 6.53
N TYR A 57 -9.81 -9.08 7.11
CA TYR A 57 -9.48 -9.08 8.55
C TYR A 57 -8.38 -8.07 8.94
N LEU A 58 -7.78 -7.38 7.96
CA LEU A 58 -6.98 -6.17 8.14
C LEU A 58 -7.79 -4.90 7.78
N GLY A 59 -9.12 -5.04 7.68
CA GLY A 59 -10.05 -3.99 7.31
C GLY A 59 -9.88 -3.47 5.89
N ASN A 60 -9.47 -4.32 4.93
CA ASN A 60 -9.21 -3.95 3.53
C ASN A 60 -8.23 -2.77 3.41
N VAL A 61 -7.14 -2.81 4.20
CA VAL A 61 -6.10 -1.77 4.16
C VAL A 61 -5.60 -1.58 2.72
N SER A 62 -5.53 -0.32 2.29
CA SER A 62 -5.00 0.05 0.99
C SER A 62 -3.63 0.70 1.17
N ILE A 63 -2.61 0.19 0.49
CA ILE A 63 -1.23 0.67 0.56
C ILE A 63 -0.83 1.12 -0.85
N GLY A 64 -0.46 2.39 -1.01
CA GLY A 64 0.01 2.96 -2.27
C GLY A 64 1.47 3.40 -2.18
N LEU A 65 2.11 3.61 -3.33
CA LEU A 65 3.46 4.13 -3.43
C LEU A 65 3.42 5.56 -3.94
N LYS A 66 3.67 6.52 -3.05
CA LYS A 66 3.75 7.94 -3.36
C LYS A 66 5.12 8.27 -3.96
N ASP A 67 5.11 8.98 -5.09
CA ASP A 67 6.29 9.52 -5.80
C ASP A 67 7.39 8.45 -6.04
N ASP A 68 6.99 7.19 -6.25
CA ASP A 68 7.88 6.01 -6.39
C ASP A 68 8.88 5.76 -5.24
N TRP A 69 8.68 6.44 -4.10
CA TRP A 69 9.65 6.51 -3.01
C TRP A 69 9.08 6.20 -1.63
N THR A 70 7.80 6.44 -1.40
CA THR A 70 7.21 6.36 -0.05
C THR A 70 5.94 5.55 -0.06
N TRP A 71 5.93 4.43 0.67
CA TRP A 71 4.70 3.68 0.93
C TRP A 71 3.79 4.48 1.84
N GLY A 72 2.52 4.61 1.46
CA GLY A 72 1.49 5.29 2.23
C GLY A 72 0.28 4.39 2.46
N TRP A 73 -0.22 4.35 3.68
CA TRP A 73 -1.46 3.64 4.01
C TRP A 73 -2.23 4.35 5.12
N GLN A 74 -3.51 4.02 5.23
CA GLN A 74 -4.36 4.56 6.28
C GLN A 74 -4.38 3.61 7.50
N GLY A 75 -4.00 4.14 8.67
CA GLY A 75 -4.12 3.44 9.95
C GLY A 75 -5.58 3.23 10.37
N GLN A 76 -5.79 2.54 11.49
CA GLN A 76 -7.13 2.24 12.03
C GLN A 76 -8.01 3.49 12.23
N HIS A 77 -7.42 4.61 12.65
CA HIS A 77 -8.14 5.85 12.96
C HIS A 77 -8.22 6.85 11.80
N GLY A 78 -7.94 6.40 10.57
CA GLY A 78 -8.01 7.27 9.41
C GLY A 78 -6.75 8.12 9.17
N THR A 79 -5.74 8.05 10.05
CA THR A 79 -4.48 8.77 9.90
C THR A 79 -3.58 8.10 8.87
N TRP A 80 -2.98 8.91 7.99
CA TRP A 80 -2.01 8.42 7.01
C TRP A 80 -0.65 8.19 7.64
N LYS A 81 -0.08 7.02 7.35
CA LYS A 81 1.26 6.61 7.76
C LYS A 81 2.11 6.42 6.53
N TYR A 82 3.40 6.69 6.68
CA TYR A 82 4.36 6.71 5.58
C TYR A 82 5.65 6.01 5.97
N VAL A 83 6.18 5.19 5.06
CA VAL A 83 7.45 4.47 5.22
C VAL A 83 8.23 4.51 3.91
N GLN A 84 9.55 4.63 3.97
CA GLN A 84 10.40 4.64 2.79
C GLN A 84 10.30 3.32 2.01
N ARG A 85 10.41 3.39 0.67
CA ARG A 85 10.19 2.27 -0.25
C ARG A 85 10.98 1.01 0.10
N ASP A 86 12.23 1.19 0.49
CA ASP A 86 13.22 0.15 0.82
C ASP A 86 13.00 -0.48 2.20
N ARG A 87 12.29 0.21 3.10
CA ARG A 87 11.99 -0.25 4.47
C ARG A 87 10.77 -1.17 4.52
N LEU A 88 10.76 -2.22 3.71
CA LEU A 88 9.67 -3.21 3.65
C LEU A 88 9.47 -3.93 4.99
N ASP A 89 10.52 -4.08 5.80
CA ASP A 89 10.45 -4.57 7.16
C ASP A 89 9.53 -3.72 8.04
N LEU A 90 9.71 -2.40 8.00
CA LEU A 90 8.91 -1.46 8.76
C LEU A 90 7.49 -1.38 8.20
N LEU A 91 7.33 -1.39 6.88
CA LEU A 91 6.01 -1.39 6.25
C LEU A 91 5.17 -2.57 6.75
N VAL A 92 5.73 -3.80 6.67
CA VAL A 92 5.03 -5.02 7.09
C VAL A 92 4.72 -4.97 8.59
N ALA A 93 5.69 -4.58 9.42
CA ALA A 93 5.50 -4.50 10.87
C ALA A 93 4.38 -3.51 11.25
N GLN A 94 4.43 -2.28 10.74
CA GLN A 94 3.47 -1.24 11.11
C GLN A 94 2.07 -1.51 10.57
N VAL A 95 1.92 -2.05 9.36
CA VAL A 95 0.60 -2.41 8.82
C VAL A 95 -0.05 -3.47 9.71
N ILE A 96 0.70 -4.48 10.13
CA ILE A 96 0.16 -5.55 10.98
C ILE A 96 -0.16 -5.03 12.37
N GLU A 97 0.76 -4.31 13.01
CA GLU A 97 0.55 -3.74 14.35
C GLU A 97 -0.69 -2.83 14.39
N THR A 98 -0.92 -2.06 13.34
CA THR A 98 -2.00 -1.06 13.31
C THR A 98 -3.32 -1.58 12.72
N ARG A 99 -3.35 -2.78 12.12
CA ARG A 99 -4.53 -3.30 11.41
C ARG A 99 -4.90 -4.74 11.79
N ALA A 100 -4.00 -5.54 12.37
CA ALA A 100 -4.33 -6.89 12.79
C ALA A 100 -5.38 -6.86 13.90
N GLY A 101 -6.43 -7.68 13.75
CA GLY A 101 -7.57 -7.68 14.67
C GLY A 101 -8.52 -6.49 14.51
N TYR A 102 -8.26 -5.57 13.57
CA TYR A 102 -9.19 -4.50 13.25
C TYR A 102 -10.33 -5.02 12.37
N VAL A 103 -11.51 -5.14 12.97
CA VAL A 103 -12.77 -5.31 12.24
C VAL A 103 -13.39 -3.91 12.07
N PRO A 104 -13.45 -3.35 10.84
CA PRO A 104 -14.12 -2.07 10.64
C PRO A 104 -15.58 -2.17 11.11
N PRO A 105 -16.10 -1.13 11.78
CA PRO A 105 -17.48 -1.15 12.24
C PRO A 105 -18.41 -1.32 11.04
N LEU A 106 -19.45 -2.15 11.20
CA LEU A 106 -20.46 -2.33 10.17
C LEU A 106 -20.97 -0.95 9.72
N PRO A 107 -21.12 -0.71 8.40
CA PRO A 107 -21.65 0.55 7.91
C PRO A 107 -22.95 0.86 8.65
N ARG A 108 -22.98 1.98 9.38
CA ARG A 108 -24.24 2.44 9.97
C ARG A 108 -25.16 2.75 8.80
N ARG A 109 -26.25 1.97 8.67
CA ARG A 109 -27.34 2.30 7.76
C ARG A 109 -27.80 3.69 8.19
N ARG A 110 -27.46 4.74 7.43
CA ARG A 110 -28.09 6.05 7.63
C ARG A 110 -29.58 5.76 7.50
N GLY A 111 -30.29 5.87 8.62
CA GLY A 111 -31.73 5.93 8.63
C GLY A 111 -32.10 6.98 7.60
N ARG A 112 -32.91 6.56 6.63
CA ARG A 112 -33.65 7.48 5.78
C ARG A 112 -34.64 8.15 6.72
N ASP A 113 -34.19 9.15 7.45
CA ASP A 113 -35.08 10.01 8.22
C ASP A 113 -35.84 10.86 7.21
N SER A 114 -37.16 10.74 7.33
CA SER A 114 -38.19 11.28 6.45
C SER A 114 -38.44 12.75 6.74
#